data_AF-A0A8X6FT02-F1
#
_entry.id   AF-A0A8X6FT02-F1
#
_cell.length_a   1.000
_cell.length_b   1.000
_cell.length_c   1.000
_cell.angle_alpha   90.00
_cell.angle_beta   90.00
_cell.angle_gamma   90.00
#
_symmetry.space_group_name_H-M   'P 1'
#
loop_
_entity.id
_entity.type
_entity.pdbx_description
1 polymer ?
#
loop_
_entity_poly.entity_id
_entity_poly.type
_entity_poly.pdbx_seq_one_letter_code
_entity_poly.pdbx_strand_id
1 'polypeptide(L)'
;MCGILHTDLGTQPRLLISGTTIRVRLLKAKDEFTLLAKSGNYRLQIENISLFIRKCDVSSSILVGHEKALEQSLVQMPFTRIGTKTFTLSSGHKSVIIPNAVNGILPSRMILGLVSNSAFNGDFQKNPFNFKNYNLSYISLSENGVQIPMSAYTPSYKNNLFARNYLSLFTDLAQNNTNITREEYKNNTCLYVFDLTQDFSASDPFMNVARSGDISVHLKFDEDLLETLTLLVYMEMQSLIEIDKSRNIFTDY
;
A
#
# COMPACT_ATOMS: atom_id res chain seq x y z
N MET A 1 8.44 -7.97 -20.79
CA MET A 1 8.46 -7.33 -19.46
C MET A 1 9.09 -8.32 -18.49
N CYS A 2 10.09 -7.91 -17.72
CA CYS A 2 10.76 -8.74 -16.71
C CYS A 2 10.87 -7.90 -15.44
N GLY A 3 10.62 -8.50 -14.29
CA GLY A 3 10.63 -7.80 -13.00
C GLY A 3 10.37 -8.76 -11.85
N ILE A 4 10.52 -8.26 -10.64
CA ILE A 4 10.16 -9.01 -9.44
C ILE A 4 8.64 -9.14 -9.37
N LEU A 5 8.17 -10.24 -8.76
CA LEU A 5 6.78 -10.33 -8.37
C LEU A 5 6.59 -9.50 -7.09
N HIS A 6 5.87 -8.39 -7.19
CA HIS A 6 5.56 -7.53 -6.04
C HIS A 6 4.55 -8.22 -5.12
N THR A 7 5.06 -9.03 -4.20
CA THR A 7 4.29 -9.68 -3.12
C THR A 7 4.90 -9.29 -1.78
N ASP A 8 4.07 -9.24 -0.74
CA ASP A 8 4.49 -8.92 0.63
C ASP A 8 5.66 -9.78 1.11
N LEU A 9 5.64 -11.08 0.83
CA LEU A 9 6.74 -11.99 1.19
C LEU A 9 8.00 -11.76 0.34
N GLY A 10 7.84 -11.22 -0.87
CA GLY A 10 8.94 -10.94 -1.80
C GLY A 10 9.85 -9.80 -1.37
N THR A 11 9.42 -8.97 -0.41
CA THR A 11 10.23 -7.90 0.19
C THR A 11 10.98 -8.35 1.45
N GLN A 12 10.78 -9.59 1.89
CA GLN A 12 11.43 -10.14 3.08
C GLN A 12 12.92 -10.49 2.79
N PRO A 13 13.90 -10.00 3.58
CA PRO A 13 15.33 -10.16 3.30
C PRO A 13 15.94 -11.57 3.54
N ARG A 14 15.23 -12.47 4.21
CA ARG A 14 15.63 -13.83 4.61
C ARG A 14 15.13 -14.85 3.59
N LEU A 15 15.95 -15.86 3.34
CA LEU A 15 15.59 -16.99 2.49
C LEU A 15 14.59 -17.90 3.20
N LEU A 16 13.64 -18.46 2.45
CA LEU A 16 12.77 -19.51 2.94
C LEU A 16 13.59 -20.78 3.22
N ILE A 17 13.28 -21.45 4.33
CA ILE A 17 13.96 -22.69 4.70
C ILE A 17 13.65 -23.83 3.73
N SER A 18 14.58 -24.79 3.64
CA SER A 18 14.43 -25.97 2.78
C SER A 18 13.18 -26.77 3.18
N GLY A 19 12.47 -27.32 2.19
CA GLY A 19 11.24 -28.08 2.38
C GLY A 19 9.95 -27.26 2.47
N THR A 20 10.03 -25.92 2.48
CA THR A 20 8.84 -25.06 2.46
C THR A 20 8.18 -25.04 1.08
N THR A 21 6.87 -25.32 1.04
CA THR A 21 6.09 -25.31 -0.22
C THR A 21 5.59 -23.90 -0.52
N ILE A 22 5.83 -23.43 -1.74
CA ILE A 22 5.34 -22.14 -2.23
C ILE A 22 4.28 -22.38 -3.30
N ARG A 23 3.11 -21.77 -3.13
CA ARG A 23 2.04 -21.75 -4.15
C ARG A 23 1.83 -20.32 -4.61
N VAL A 24 2.05 -20.06 -5.89
CA VAL A 24 1.80 -18.76 -6.52
C VAL A 24 0.56 -18.86 -7.39
N ARG A 25 -0.40 -17.96 -7.19
CA ARG A 25 -1.59 -17.81 -8.05
C ARG A 25 -1.62 -16.41 -8.62
N LEU A 26 -1.56 -16.31 -9.94
CA LEU A 26 -1.64 -15.03 -10.67
C LEU A 26 -3.05 -14.90 -11.27
N LEU A 27 -3.71 -13.77 -11.01
CA LEU A 27 -5.02 -13.45 -11.56
C LEU A 27 -4.87 -12.26 -12.49
N LYS A 28 -5.37 -12.38 -13.73
CA LYS A 28 -5.36 -11.27 -14.69
C LYS A 28 -6.43 -10.26 -14.31
N ALA A 29 -6.07 -8.99 -14.25
CA ALA A 29 -7.03 -7.90 -14.17
C ALA A 29 -7.89 -7.81 -15.45
N LYS A 30 -9.02 -7.11 -15.35
CA LYS A 30 -9.90 -6.85 -16.49
C LYS A 30 -9.18 -6.02 -17.55
N ASP A 31 -9.50 -6.24 -18.82
CA ASP A 31 -8.82 -5.55 -19.93
C ASP A 31 -9.01 -4.03 -19.88
N GLU A 32 -10.23 -3.59 -19.54
CA GLU A 32 -10.64 -2.18 -19.32
C GLU A 32 -9.90 -1.48 -18.17
N PHE A 33 -9.32 -2.23 -17.23
CA PHE A 33 -8.47 -1.67 -16.18
C PHE A 33 -7.00 -1.60 -16.62
N THR A 34 -6.56 -2.57 -17.43
CA THR A 34 -5.14 -2.70 -17.82
C THR A 34 -4.76 -1.90 -19.06
N LEU A 35 -5.73 -1.55 -19.92
CA LEU A 35 -5.49 -0.94 -21.22
C LEU A 35 -6.13 0.44 -21.30
N LEU A 36 -5.40 1.38 -21.92
CA LEU A 36 -5.90 2.70 -22.29
C LEU A 36 -6.11 2.75 -23.81
N ALA A 37 -7.32 3.10 -24.24
CA ALA A 37 -7.69 3.18 -25.64
C ALA A 37 -8.72 4.28 -25.91
N LYS A 38 -8.51 5.04 -27.00
CA LYS A 38 -9.42 6.11 -27.45
C LYS A 38 -10.72 5.62 -28.09
N SER A 39 -10.75 4.40 -28.62
CA SER A 39 -11.97 3.78 -29.16
C SER A 39 -11.71 2.30 -29.44
N GLY A 40 -12.74 1.46 -29.30
CA GLY A 40 -12.67 0.02 -29.57
C GLY A 40 -12.50 -0.85 -28.32
N ASN A 41 -12.81 -2.14 -28.48
CA ASN A 41 -12.68 -3.15 -27.42
C ASN A 41 -11.37 -3.90 -27.63
N TYR A 42 -10.38 -3.62 -26.80
CA TYR A 42 -9.10 -4.33 -26.81
C TYR A 42 -9.05 -5.39 -25.71
N ARG A 43 -8.29 -6.44 -25.95
CA ARG A 43 -8.05 -7.51 -24.99
C ARG A 43 -6.56 -7.69 -24.78
N LEU A 44 -6.13 -7.77 -23.53
CA LEU A 44 -4.77 -8.16 -23.18
C LEU A 44 -4.68 -9.69 -23.20
N GLN A 45 -3.96 -10.22 -24.19
CA GLN A 45 -3.64 -11.64 -24.28
C GLN A 45 -2.22 -11.87 -23.78
N ILE A 46 -2.07 -12.75 -22.78
CA ILE A 46 -0.77 -13.18 -22.28
C ILE A 46 -0.46 -14.53 -22.94
N GLU A 47 0.56 -14.56 -23.80
CA GLU A 47 0.94 -15.77 -24.53
C GLU A 47 1.78 -16.72 -23.68
N ASN A 48 2.76 -16.17 -22.95
CA ASN A 48 3.69 -16.94 -22.14
C ASN A 48 3.99 -16.19 -20.84
N ILE A 49 4.04 -16.92 -19.73
CA ILE A 49 4.50 -16.44 -18.43
C ILE A 49 5.56 -17.43 -17.94
N SER A 50 6.67 -16.92 -17.42
CA SER A 50 7.70 -17.72 -16.78
C SER A 50 8.07 -17.10 -15.44
N LEU A 51 8.14 -17.93 -14.40
CA LEU A 51 8.56 -17.54 -13.06
C LEU A 51 9.93 -18.17 -12.78
N PHE A 52 10.93 -17.33 -12.54
CA PHE A 52 12.27 -17.76 -12.17
C PHE A 52 12.46 -17.58 -10.66
N ILE A 53 12.80 -18.66 -9.96
CA ILE A 53 13.05 -18.65 -8.51
C ILE A 53 14.52 -19.01 -8.29
N ARG A 54 15.24 -18.16 -7.54
CA ARG A 54 16.61 -18.45 -7.12
C ARG A 54 16.59 -19.38 -5.92
N LYS A 55 17.32 -20.49 -6.01
CA LYS A 55 17.59 -21.40 -4.89
C LYS A 55 19.04 -21.25 -4.47
N CYS A 56 19.30 -21.41 -3.18
CA CYS A 56 20.64 -21.38 -2.61
C CYS A 56 21.01 -22.77 -2.12
N ASP A 57 22.07 -23.34 -2.67
CA ASP A 57 22.65 -24.59 -2.19
C ASP A 57 23.51 -24.29 -0.96
N VAL A 58 23.28 -25.06 0.11
CA VAL A 58 23.97 -24.90 1.40
C VAL A 58 24.61 -26.22 1.81
N SER A 59 25.69 -26.17 2.59
CA SER A 59 26.36 -27.38 3.07
C SER A 59 25.44 -28.24 3.95
N SER A 60 25.68 -29.56 3.96
CA SER A 60 24.91 -30.48 4.80
C SER A 60 24.97 -30.14 6.30
N SER A 61 26.07 -29.54 6.76
CA SER A 61 26.21 -29.07 8.15
C SER A 61 25.21 -27.96 8.51
N ILE A 62 24.90 -27.05 7.58
CA ILE A 62 23.89 -25.99 7.77
C ILE A 62 22.50 -26.60 7.84
N LEU A 63 22.18 -27.57 6.97
CA LEU A 63 20.89 -28.27 6.99
C LEU A 63 20.65 -28.99 8.31
N VAL A 64 21.64 -29.75 8.80
CA VAL A 64 21.56 -30.43 10.10
C VAL A 64 21.43 -29.42 11.25
N GLY A 65 22.13 -28.28 11.16
CA GLY A 65 22.01 -27.19 12.12
C GLY A 65 20.59 -26.61 12.17
N HIS A 66 19.98 -26.34 11.02
CA HIS A 66 18.60 -25.86 10.94
C HIS A 66 17.61 -26.86 11.52
N GLU A 67 17.73 -28.16 11.22
CA GLU A 67 16.83 -29.18 11.77
C GLU A 67 16.93 -29.29 13.30
N LYS A 68 18.14 -29.18 13.87
CA LYS A 68 18.33 -29.14 15.33
C LYS A 68 17.76 -27.87 15.96
N ALA A 69 17.94 -26.71 15.32
CA ALA A 69 17.37 -25.45 15.81
C ALA A 69 15.83 -25.49 15.83
N LEU A 70 15.23 -26.09 14.80
CA LEU A 70 13.78 -26.27 14.68
C LEU A 70 13.17 -27.21 15.73
N GLU A 71 13.97 -28.02 16.41
CA GLU A 71 13.52 -28.79 17.58
C GLU A 71 13.31 -27.94 18.83
N GLN A 72 13.92 -26.75 18.87
CA GLN A 72 13.91 -25.84 20.02
C GLN A 72 13.02 -24.63 19.79
N SER A 73 12.94 -24.13 18.56
CA SER A 73 12.18 -22.90 18.24
C SER A 73 11.64 -22.88 16.81
N LEU A 74 10.67 -21.99 16.60
CA LEU A 74 10.11 -21.72 15.27
C LEU A 74 11.04 -20.78 14.49
N VAL A 75 11.07 -20.93 13.17
CA VAL A 75 11.67 -19.94 12.30
C VAL A 75 10.74 -18.74 12.21
N GLN A 76 11.24 -17.57 12.58
CA GLN A 76 10.51 -16.32 12.56
C GLN A 76 10.97 -15.44 11.38
N MET A 77 10.03 -14.99 10.55
CA MET A 77 10.30 -14.17 9.37
C MET A 77 9.40 -12.93 9.37
N PRO A 78 9.86 -11.80 9.94
CA PRO A 78 9.08 -10.57 9.96
C PRO A 78 9.02 -9.96 8.57
N PHE A 79 7.87 -9.47 8.15
CA PHE A 79 7.67 -8.85 6.84
C PHE A 79 6.64 -7.72 6.91
N THR A 80 6.65 -6.85 5.90
CA THR A 80 5.62 -5.81 5.75
C THR A 80 4.49 -6.37 4.91
N ARG A 81 3.35 -6.60 5.56
CA ARG A 81 2.10 -6.99 4.91
C ARG A 81 1.41 -5.75 4.36
N ILE A 82 0.87 -5.87 3.16
CA ILE A 82 0.11 -4.81 2.50
C ILE A 82 -1.39 -5.07 2.65
N GLY A 83 -2.10 -4.08 3.16
CA GLY A 83 -3.55 -4.04 3.20
C GLY A 83 -4.07 -2.97 2.24
N THR A 84 -5.18 -3.24 1.55
CA THR A 84 -5.88 -2.23 0.76
C THR A 84 -7.35 -2.17 1.13
N LYS A 85 -7.89 -0.96 1.23
CA LYS A 85 -9.32 -0.68 1.38
C LYS A 85 -9.73 0.40 0.40
N THR A 86 -11.01 0.38 0.02
CA THR A 86 -11.58 1.37 -0.89
C THR A 86 -12.86 1.94 -0.31
N PHE A 87 -13.05 3.24 -0.44
CA PHE A 87 -14.28 3.92 -0.05
C PHE A 87 -14.81 4.74 -1.23
N THR A 88 -16.11 4.65 -1.48
CA THR A 88 -16.77 5.42 -2.54
C THR A 88 -17.22 6.77 -1.98
N LEU A 89 -16.80 7.86 -2.64
CA LEU A 89 -17.19 9.22 -2.29
C LEU A 89 -18.18 9.73 -3.34
N SER A 90 -19.43 9.94 -2.94
CA SER A 90 -20.47 10.44 -3.86
C SER A 90 -20.20 11.89 -4.30
N SER A 91 -20.62 12.23 -5.52
CA SER A 91 -20.63 13.60 -6.01
C SER A 91 -21.55 14.51 -5.16
N GLY A 92 -21.32 15.81 -5.22
CA GLY A 92 -22.15 16.82 -4.53
C GLY A 92 -21.75 17.06 -3.06
N HIS A 93 -20.75 16.35 -2.55
CA HIS A 93 -20.23 16.57 -1.20
C HIS A 93 -18.96 17.40 -1.21
N LYS A 94 -18.91 18.39 -0.31
CA LYS A 94 -17.70 19.18 -0.02
C LYS A 94 -16.86 18.63 1.13
N SER A 95 -17.46 17.82 2.00
CA SER A 95 -16.83 17.26 3.19
C SER A 95 -17.24 15.80 3.33
N VAL A 96 -16.26 14.95 3.62
CA VAL A 96 -16.46 13.51 3.80
C VAL A 96 -15.70 13.07 5.05
N ILE A 97 -16.36 12.30 5.90
CA ILE A 97 -15.75 11.61 7.02
C ILE A 97 -15.97 10.13 6.81
N ILE A 98 -14.90 9.35 6.86
CA ILE A 98 -14.94 7.89 6.79
C ILE A 98 -14.64 7.38 8.21
N PRO A 99 -15.66 7.09 9.02
CA PRO A 99 -15.46 6.52 10.33
C PRO A 99 -14.93 5.09 10.21
N ASN A 100 -14.11 4.66 11.16
CA ASN A 100 -13.60 3.28 11.23
C ASN A 100 -12.96 2.79 9.91
N ALA A 101 -12.25 3.67 9.19
CA ALA A 101 -11.51 3.30 8.00
C ALA A 101 -10.52 2.15 8.31
N VAL A 102 -9.93 2.19 9.50
CA VAL A 102 -9.24 1.06 10.14
C VAL A 102 -9.88 0.79 11.50
N ASN A 103 -10.00 -0.49 11.85
CA ASN A 103 -10.40 -0.95 13.17
C ASN A 103 -9.62 -2.23 13.48
N GLY A 104 -9.03 -2.33 14.66
CA GLY A 104 -8.17 -3.43 15.07
C GLY A 104 -6.70 -3.03 15.07
N ILE A 105 -5.82 -3.89 14.55
CA ILE A 105 -4.38 -3.58 14.48
C ILE A 105 -4.16 -2.39 13.53
N LEU A 106 -3.49 -1.37 14.04
CA LEU A 106 -3.18 -0.15 13.32
C LEU A 106 -1.99 -0.38 12.37
N PRO A 107 -2.05 0.12 11.13
CA PRO A 107 -0.92 0.07 10.22
C PRO A 107 0.21 0.99 10.69
N SER A 108 1.45 0.67 10.30
CA SER A 108 2.61 1.56 10.49
C SER A 108 2.56 2.74 9.51
N ARG A 109 1.99 2.54 8.32
CA ARG A 109 1.83 3.58 7.30
C ARG A 109 0.48 3.49 6.62
N MET A 110 -0.11 4.65 6.33
CA MET A 110 -1.28 4.78 5.45
C MET A 110 -0.96 5.68 4.27
N ILE A 111 -1.34 5.26 3.08
CA ILE A 111 -1.24 6.04 1.84
C ILE A 111 -2.65 6.17 1.26
N LEU A 112 -3.06 7.41 1.04
CA LEU A 112 -4.38 7.76 0.50
C LEU A 112 -4.24 8.31 -0.92
N GLY A 113 -5.07 7.81 -1.82
CA GLY A 113 -5.14 8.28 -3.20
C GLY A 113 -6.58 8.40 -3.68
N LEU A 114 -6.89 9.48 -4.40
CA LEU A 114 -8.20 9.70 -4.99
C LEU A 114 -8.16 9.45 -6.49
N VAL A 115 -9.12 8.66 -6.98
CA VAL A 115 -9.28 8.35 -8.41
C VAL A 115 -10.76 8.39 -8.78
N SER A 116 -11.07 8.63 -10.05
CA SER A 116 -12.46 8.55 -10.55
C SER A 116 -12.97 7.12 -10.35
N ASN A 117 -14.20 6.98 -9.85
CA ASN A 117 -14.80 5.65 -9.62
C ASN A 117 -14.94 4.83 -10.91
N SER A 118 -15.24 5.49 -12.03
CA SER A 118 -15.26 4.85 -13.35
C SER A 118 -13.89 4.32 -13.78
N ALA A 119 -12.81 5.08 -13.56
CA ALA A 119 -11.45 4.63 -13.86
C ALA A 119 -11.06 3.42 -13.00
N PHE A 120 -11.36 3.46 -11.71
CA PHE A 120 -11.07 2.35 -10.78
C PHE A 120 -11.78 1.04 -11.16
N ASN A 121 -13.05 1.12 -11.57
CA ASN A 121 -13.83 -0.05 -11.96
C ASN A 121 -13.49 -0.59 -13.36
N GLY A 122 -12.72 0.18 -14.15
CA GLY A 122 -12.32 -0.14 -15.50
C GLY A 122 -13.06 0.72 -16.53
N ASP A 123 -12.31 1.52 -17.27
CA ASP A 123 -12.79 2.34 -18.39
C ASP A 123 -11.61 2.56 -19.33
N PHE A 124 -11.72 2.10 -20.58
CA PHE A 124 -10.64 2.23 -21.57
C PHE A 124 -10.15 3.68 -21.77
N GLN A 125 -10.99 4.67 -21.49
CA GLN A 125 -10.63 6.09 -21.67
C GLN A 125 -9.96 6.70 -20.44
N LYS A 126 -9.98 6.01 -19.29
CA LYS A 126 -9.54 6.59 -18.02
C LYS A 126 -8.45 5.73 -17.39
N ASN A 127 -7.46 6.42 -16.84
CA ASN A 127 -6.33 5.75 -16.20
C ASN A 127 -6.63 5.52 -14.70
N PRO A 128 -6.70 4.26 -14.21
CA PRO A 128 -6.92 3.96 -12.79
C PRO A 128 -5.76 4.35 -11.87
N PHE A 129 -4.58 4.66 -12.43
CA PHE A 129 -3.38 5.08 -11.70
C PHE A 129 -3.16 6.60 -11.77
N ASN A 130 -4.13 7.36 -12.29
CA ASN A 130 -4.07 8.82 -12.33
C ASN A 130 -4.68 9.40 -11.04
N PHE A 131 -3.85 9.52 -10.00
CA PHE A 131 -4.24 10.03 -8.70
C PHE A 131 -4.29 11.57 -8.72
N LYS A 132 -5.50 12.12 -8.72
CA LYS A 132 -5.70 13.58 -8.79
C LYS A 132 -5.99 14.15 -7.41
N ASN A 133 -5.71 15.44 -7.25
CA ASN A 133 -5.96 16.17 -6.01
C ASN A 133 -7.44 16.52 -5.78
N TYR A 134 -8.27 16.58 -6.84
CA TYR A 134 -9.69 16.98 -6.80
C TYR A 134 -9.99 18.27 -6.00
N ASN A 135 -9.04 19.21 -5.96
CA ASN A 135 -9.09 20.41 -5.11
C ASN A 135 -9.38 20.11 -3.64
N LEU A 136 -8.83 19.00 -3.12
CA LEU A 136 -8.81 18.72 -1.69
C LEU A 136 -8.15 19.89 -0.95
N SER A 137 -8.79 20.36 0.10
CA SER A 137 -8.38 21.54 0.87
C SER A 137 -8.14 21.25 2.34
N TYR A 138 -8.53 20.06 2.79
CA TYR A 138 -8.23 19.56 4.12
C TYR A 138 -8.09 18.04 4.08
N ILE A 139 -7.04 17.51 4.71
CA ILE A 139 -6.90 16.09 4.98
C ILE A 139 -6.23 15.83 6.33
N SER A 140 -6.85 14.96 7.11
CA SER A 140 -6.31 14.41 8.34
C SER A 140 -6.85 13.01 8.59
N LEU A 141 -6.11 12.28 9.41
CA LEU A 141 -6.56 11.07 10.07
C LEU A 141 -6.96 11.43 11.50
N SER A 142 -7.80 10.59 12.11
CA SER A 142 -8.01 10.63 13.56
C SER A 142 -7.87 9.23 14.11
N GLU A 143 -6.83 9.02 14.92
CA GLU A 143 -6.54 7.78 15.65
C GLU A 143 -7.16 7.88 17.05
N ASN A 144 -8.13 7.02 17.37
CA ASN A 144 -8.84 7.02 18.66
C ASN A 144 -9.35 8.42 19.08
N GLY A 145 -9.84 9.21 18.12
CA GLY A 145 -10.32 10.58 18.34
C GLY A 145 -9.24 11.67 18.36
N VAL A 146 -7.95 11.32 18.29
CA VAL A 146 -6.83 12.27 18.23
C VAL A 146 -6.42 12.51 16.79
N GLN A 147 -6.30 13.76 16.36
CA GLN A 147 -5.97 14.10 14.97
C GLN A 147 -4.50 13.83 14.63
N ILE A 148 -4.26 13.21 13.47
CA ILE A 148 -2.94 12.94 12.90
C ILE A 148 -2.90 13.45 11.45
N PRO A 149 -1.93 14.29 11.07
CA PRO A 149 -1.01 15.00 11.95
C PRO A 149 -1.74 16.01 12.86
N MET A 150 -1.09 16.39 13.97
CA MET A 150 -1.64 17.38 14.93
C MET A 150 -2.00 18.70 14.23
N SER A 151 -1.17 19.14 13.29
CA SER A 151 -1.54 20.17 12.31
C SER A 151 -1.94 19.48 11.02
N ALA A 152 -3.25 19.38 10.76
CA ALA A 152 -3.82 18.82 9.54
C ALA A 152 -3.21 19.43 8.28
N TYR A 153 -3.24 18.69 7.18
CA TYR A 153 -2.85 19.25 5.90
C TYR A 153 -3.99 20.10 5.33
N THR A 154 -3.68 21.33 4.94
CA THR A 154 -4.63 22.26 4.32
C THR A 154 -4.10 22.80 2.98
N PRO A 155 -3.92 21.93 1.96
CA PRO A 155 -3.36 22.36 0.69
C PRO A 155 -4.33 23.30 -0.06
N SER A 156 -3.78 24.18 -0.89
CA SER A 156 -4.54 24.94 -1.90
C SER A 156 -3.89 24.75 -3.26
N TYR A 157 -4.45 23.85 -4.07
CA TYR A 157 -3.92 23.54 -5.39
C TYR A 157 -4.13 24.67 -6.40
N LYS A 158 -5.18 25.48 -6.24
CA LYS A 158 -5.42 26.70 -7.04
C LYS A 158 -4.32 27.73 -6.83
N ASN A 159 -3.92 27.95 -5.58
CA ASN A 159 -2.88 28.93 -5.22
C ASN A 159 -1.46 28.33 -5.20
N ASN A 160 -1.29 27.08 -5.64
CA ASN A 160 -0.04 26.33 -5.57
C ASN A 160 0.55 26.15 -4.15
N LEU A 161 -0.28 26.18 -3.10
CA LEU A 161 0.14 26.02 -1.71
C LEU A 161 -0.04 24.56 -1.24
N PHE A 162 0.84 23.67 -1.66
CA PHE A 162 0.78 22.23 -1.31
C PHE A 162 2.16 21.61 -1.04
N ALA A 163 3.17 22.45 -0.77
CA ALA A 163 4.56 22.02 -0.60
C ALA A 163 4.72 20.98 0.53
N ARG A 164 4.00 21.14 1.64
CA ARG A 164 4.05 20.20 2.77
C ARG A 164 3.57 18.80 2.38
N ASN A 165 2.46 18.70 1.64
CA ASN A 165 1.92 17.44 1.11
C ASN A 165 2.85 16.79 0.08
N TYR A 166 3.47 17.61 -0.78
CA TYR A 166 4.45 17.12 -1.73
C TYR A 166 5.69 16.57 -1.02
N LEU A 167 6.22 17.28 -0.03
CA LEU A 167 7.38 16.81 0.74
C LEU A 167 7.07 15.55 1.56
N SER A 168 5.86 15.43 2.12
CA SER A 168 5.46 14.27 2.91
C SER A 168 5.48 12.97 2.11
N LEU A 169 5.28 13.04 0.79
CA LEU A 169 5.45 11.88 -0.10
C LEU A 169 6.86 11.28 -0.01
N PHE A 170 7.89 12.10 0.15
CA PHE A 170 9.28 11.64 0.20
C PHE A 170 9.71 11.30 1.63
N THR A 171 9.39 12.18 2.58
CA THR A 171 9.79 11.99 3.98
C THR A 171 9.12 10.76 4.59
N ASP A 172 7.81 10.61 4.39
CA ASP A 172 7.02 9.59 5.09
C ASP A 172 7.11 8.23 4.38
N LEU A 173 7.59 8.18 3.13
CA LEU A 173 8.05 6.95 2.45
C LEU A 173 9.53 6.64 2.70
N ALA A 174 10.29 7.55 3.31
CA ALA A 174 11.75 7.57 3.31
C ALA A 174 12.38 7.33 1.92
N GLN A 175 11.74 7.84 0.86
CA GLN A 175 12.22 7.71 -0.52
C GLN A 175 12.58 9.08 -1.08
N ASN A 176 13.88 9.34 -1.21
CA ASN A 176 14.38 10.62 -1.73
C ASN A 176 14.45 10.68 -3.26
N ASN A 177 14.17 9.58 -3.97
CA ASN A 177 14.45 9.46 -5.40
C ASN A 177 13.27 8.85 -6.20
N THR A 178 12.08 9.41 -6.04
CA THR A 178 10.89 8.96 -6.80
C THR A 178 10.83 9.55 -8.21
N ASN A 179 11.68 10.54 -8.53
CA ASN A 179 11.64 11.36 -9.76
C ASN A 179 10.29 12.07 -10.02
N ILE A 180 9.38 12.11 -9.03
CA ILE A 180 8.10 12.81 -9.15
C ILE A 180 8.35 14.29 -8.93
N THR A 181 8.09 15.10 -9.96
CA THR A 181 8.13 16.56 -9.84
C THR A 181 6.93 17.11 -9.08
N ARG A 182 7.04 18.35 -8.59
CA ARG A 182 5.92 19.04 -7.95
C ARG A 182 4.70 19.21 -8.87
N GLU A 183 4.93 19.36 -10.18
CA GLU A 183 3.86 19.46 -11.17
C GLU A 183 3.17 18.12 -11.41
N GLU A 184 3.93 17.03 -11.54
CA GLU A 184 3.37 15.67 -11.65
C GLU A 184 2.59 15.30 -10.40
N TYR A 185 3.13 15.58 -9.21
CA TYR A 185 2.41 15.38 -7.95
C TYR A 185 1.04 16.07 -7.96
N LYS A 186 0.99 17.33 -8.40
CA LYS A 186 -0.26 18.09 -8.49
C LYS A 186 -1.23 17.47 -9.50
N ASN A 187 -0.73 17.04 -10.65
CA ASN A 187 -1.57 16.74 -11.82
C ASN A 187 -2.01 15.27 -11.93
N ASN A 188 -1.18 14.32 -11.50
CA ASN A 188 -1.42 12.90 -11.75
C ASN A 188 -0.92 11.91 -10.68
N THR A 189 -0.12 12.36 -9.72
CA THR A 189 0.47 11.50 -8.67
C THR A 189 0.25 12.07 -7.28
N CYS A 190 -0.97 12.55 -7.00
CA CYS A 190 -1.32 13.15 -5.72
C CYS A 190 -1.68 12.06 -4.70
N LEU A 191 -0.68 11.60 -3.96
CA LEU A 191 -0.82 10.66 -2.85
C LEU A 191 -0.56 11.38 -1.53
N TYR A 192 -1.27 10.98 -0.49
CA TYR A 192 -1.09 11.49 0.87
C TYR A 192 -0.59 10.36 1.76
N VAL A 193 0.65 10.49 2.21
CA VAL A 193 1.33 9.48 3.04
C VAL A 193 1.28 9.95 4.49
N PHE A 194 1.04 9.00 5.39
CA PHE A 194 1.05 9.17 6.82
C PHE A 194 1.88 8.05 7.44
N ASP A 195 2.97 8.41 8.12
CA ASP A 195 3.62 7.54 9.08
C ASP A 195 2.81 7.57 10.40
N LEU A 196 2.43 6.40 10.88
CA LEU A 196 1.60 6.19 12.07
C LEU A 196 2.37 5.52 13.21
N THR A 197 3.67 5.30 13.03
CA THR A 197 4.57 4.91 14.11
C THR A 197 4.80 6.10 15.04
N GLN A 198 5.00 5.83 16.32
CA GLN A 198 5.12 6.90 17.31
C GLN A 198 6.44 7.67 17.20
N ASP A 199 7.46 7.04 16.63
CA ASP A 199 8.83 7.53 16.46
C ASP A 199 9.17 7.85 14.99
N PHE A 200 8.19 7.82 14.08
CA PHE A 200 8.37 8.06 12.63
C PHE A 200 9.38 7.11 11.97
N SER A 201 9.34 5.85 12.39
CA SER A 201 10.23 4.76 11.97
C SER A 201 9.55 3.78 11.00
N ALA A 202 8.46 4.15 10.31
CA ALA A 202 7.75 3.19 9.45
C ALA A 202 8.61 2.60 8.31
N SER A 203 9.69 3.29 7.93
CA SER A 203 10.68 2.81 6.94
C SER A 203 11.89 2.09 7.54
N ASP A 204 12.02 2.03 8.86
CA ASP A 204 13.18 1.44 9.51
C ASP A 204 13.08 -0.08 9.57
N PRO A 205 14.21 -0.81 9.64
CA PRO A 205 14.23 -2.26 9.55
C PRO A 205 13.76 -2.99 10.82
N PHE A 206 13.40 -2.26 11.88
CA PHE A 206 12.97 -2.85 13.15
C PHE A 206 11.46 -2.98 13.26
N MET A 207 11.02 -3.90 14.12
CA MET A 207 9.61 -4.15 14.37
C MET A 207 9.08 -3.14 15.39
N ASN A 208 8.13 -2.32 14.95
CA ASN A 208 7.27 -1.51 15.78
C ASN A 208 6.28 -2.40 16.53
N VAL A 209 5.98 -2.05 17.77
CA VAL A 209 4.99 -2.78 18.58
C VAL A 209 3.62 -2.60 17.94
N ALA A 210 2.91 -3.70 17.70
CA ALA A 210 1.55 -3.68 17.19
C ALA A 210 0.64 -2.91 18.16
N ARG A 211 -0.06 -1.91 17.64
CA ARG A 211 -1.05 -1.10 18.39
C ARG A 211 -2.44 -1.44 17.88
N SER A 212 -3.42 -1.46 18.76
CA SER A 212 -4.83 -1.64 18.40
C SER A 212 -5.60 -0.34 18.59
N GLY A 213 -6.55 -0.05 17.71
CA GLY A 213 -7.39 1.13 17.79
C GLY A 213 -8.30 1.30 16.59
N ASP A 214 -8.81 2.51 16.43
CA ASP A 214 -9.56 2.94 15.27
C ASP A 214 -8.89 4.12 14.56
N ILE A 215 -9.01 4.17 13.24
CA ILE A 215 -8.63 5.33 12.43
C ILE A 215 -9.84 5.75 11.60
N SER A 216 -10.19 7.03 11.67
CA SER A 216 -11.09 7.69 10.75
C SER A 216 -10.35 8.63 9.79
N VAL A 217 -10.85 8.77 8.57
CA VAL A 217 -10.28 9.66 7.53
C VAL A 217 -11.20 10.86 7.35
N HIS A 218 -10.64 12.06 7.38
CA HIS A 218 -11.38 13.32 7.27
C HIS A 218 -10.90 14.09 6.05
N LEU A 219 -11.82 14.39 5.12
CA LEU A 219 -11.54 15.04 3.85
C LEU A 219 -12.46 16.25 3.68
N LYS A 220 -11.91 17.38 3.22
CA LYS A 220 -12.71 18.51 2.71
C LYS A 220 -12.13 18.98 1.39
N PHE A 221 -13.02 19.44 0.51
CA PHE A 221 -12.73 19.93 -0.83
C PHE A 221 -13.07 21.42 -0.91
N ASP A 222 -12.41 22.15 -1.80
CA ASP A 222 -12.72 23.57 -2.04
C ASP A 222 -14.11 23.75 -2.67
N GLU A 223 -14.57 22.76 -3.44
CA GLU A 223 -15.83 22.71 -4.18
C GLU A 223 -16.49 21.35 -4.02
N ASP A 224 -17.78 21.27 -4.35
CA ASP A 224 -18.50 19.99 -4.36
C ASP A 224 -17.89 19.04 -5.40
N LEU A 225 -17.75 17.77 -5.04
CA LEU A 225 -17.25 16.74 -5.97
C LEU A 225 -18.15 16.64 -7.20
N LEU A 226 -17.59 16.87 -8.39
CA LEU A 226 -18.35 16.84 -9.65
C LEU A 226 -18.64 15.42 -10.16
N GLU A 227 -17.87 14.43 -9.69
CA GLU A 227 -18.04 13.03 -10.02
C GLU A 227 -17.84 12.16 -8.78
N THR A 228 -18.34 10.92 -8.84
CA THR A 228 -18.08 9.93 -7.79
C THR A 228 -16.61 9.50 -7.82
N LEU A 229 -15.96 9.55 -6.66
CA LEU A 229 -14.56 9.15 -6.49
C LEU A 229 -14.44 7.83 -5.75
N THR A 230 -13.30 7.18 -5.94
CA THR A 230 -12.83 6.09 -5.08
C THR A 230 -11.62 6.59 -4.31
N LEU A 231 -11.73 6.60 -2.99
CA LEU A 231 -10.59 6.73 -2.10
C LEU A 231 -9.95 5.35 -1.95
N LEU A 232 -8.72 5.23 -2.43
CA LEU A 232 -7.84 4.09 -2.20
C LEU A 232 -7.05 4.34 -0.92
N VAL A 233 -7.11 3.38 -0.02
CA VAL A 233 -6.35 3.36 1.24
C VAL A 233 -5.41 2.17 1.19
N TYR A 234 -4.14 2.45 0.96
CA TYR A 234 -3.06 1.48 1.03
C TYR A 234 -2.44 1.55 2.42
N MET A 235 -2.18 0.40 3.01
CA MET A 235 -1.75 0.27 4.40
C MET A 235 -0.57 -0.68 4.47
N GLU A 236 0.44 -0.30 5.23
CA GLU A 236 1.54 -1.18 5.57
C GLU A 236 1.37 -1.62 7.01
N MET A 237 1.39 -2.92 7.24
CA MET A 237 1.26 -3.54 8.55
C MET A 237 2.45 -4.44 8.76
N GLN A 238 3.07 -4.37 9.93
CA GLN A 238 4.10 -5.34 10.27
C GLN A 238 3.44 -6.67 10.67
N SER A 239 3.99 -7.77 10.17
CA SER A 239 3.44 -9.11 10.38
C SER A 239 4.58 -10.12 10.46
N LEU A 240 4.29 -11.28 11.05
CA LEU A 240 5.25 -12.35 11.27
C LEU A 240 4.78 -13.65 10.61
N ILE A 241 5.68 -14.29 9.86
CA ILE A 241 5.53 -15.69 9.47
C ILE A 241 6.35 -16.54 10.42
N GLU A 242 5.73 -17.58 10.96
CA GLU A 242 6.40 -18.61 11.74
C GLU A 242 6.35 -19.96 11.03
N ILE A 243 7.47 -20.69 11.02
CA ILE A 243 7.57 -22.00 10.39
C ILE A 243 8.09 -23.00 11.41
N ASP A 244 7.35 -24.10 11.62
CA ASP A 244 7.75 -25.17 12.53
C ASP A 244 8.63 -26.24 11.86
N LYS A 245 9.07 -27.21 12.66
CA LYS A 245 9.85 -28.37 12.19
C LYS A 245 9.14 -29.16 11.08
N SER A 246 7.81 -29.27 11.14
CA SER A 246 6.99 -29.98 10.14
C SER A 246 6.70 -29.13 8.89
N ARG A 247 7.22 -27.90 8.82
CA ARG A 247 6.95 -26.90 7.78
C ARG A 247 5.50 -26.43 7.75
N ASN A 248 4.79 -26.54 8.87
CA ASN A 248 3.55 -25.82 9.05
C ASN A 248 3.87 -24.32 9.15
N ILE A 249 3.04 -23.52 8.51
CA ILE A 249 3.20 -22.07 8.43
C ILE A 249 2.11 -21.44 9.30
N PHE A 250 2.51 -20.56 10.20
CA PHE A 250 1.63 -19.78 11.05
C PHE A 250 1.78 -18.29 10.71
N THR A 251 0.66 -17.57 10.73
CA THR A 251 0.57 -16.13 10.51
C THR A 251 -0.26 -15.51 11.63
N ASP A 252 0.01 -14.25 11.95
CA ASP A 252 -0.68 -13.49 13.01
C ASP A 252 -1.98 -12.80 12.54
N TYR A 253 -2.49 -13.15 11.36
CA TYR A 253 -3.68 -12.57 10.72
C TYR A 253 -4.51 -13.58 9.93
#